data_AF-A0A959P431-F1
#
_entry.id   AF-A0A959P431-F1
#
_cell.length_a   1.000
_cell.length_b   1.000
_cell.length_c   1.000
_cell.angle_alpha   90.00
_cell.angle_beta   90.00
_cell.angle_gamma   90.00
#
_symmetry.space_group_name_H-M   'P 1'
#
loop_
_entity.id
_entity.type
_entity.pdbx_description
1 polymer ?
#
loop_
_entity_poly.entity_id
_entity_poly.type
_entity_poly.pdbx_seq_one_letter_code
_entity_poly.pdbx_strand_id
1 'polypeptide(L)'
;VEITLERGKDDPQRIFESLNSTGLALTQSDLIRNFILMDLEPIHQEEVFDTIWNPIEKNAYNYQSQESVVSDFIRNYLTLKNKKIPKKLGVFEEFKKIALTKSPEQFQSDLIEIKELSISYNKIINPATIQDKEISTQIKYINRLEINDSYPLLIKLFEDLEKNKVSRKDFLRILKLLQSYSWRRFVVGLPTNALNKVFMSLASEIDESDYYNSIAIALLKKSGSGLFPKDEEFRSSIKEKNFYNIRSKNKSYMFEVLENYQNNEYVDTNNSQITIEHIFPQNPDKDWLNEMESNEYIEFQNKYLNTIGNLTLSGNNGALGNKSFKKKLEMNVKGGEQGYKFSRLWLNRDLKTYTSWNREYYSERTNILIERFLKIWSYPDVVLQISEKETEQNIFECDPPTNKNLDYYIFLDEKKLVNSVTQMYIEVLSDLFTLNPKLFIHQDYILVDKDIKKF
;
A
#
# COMPACT_ATOMS: atom_id res chain seq x y z
N VAL A 1 -37.71 -26.74 8.88
CA VAL A 1 -37.33 -27.92 9.69
C VAL A 1 -37.04 -27.40 11.08
N GLU A 2 -37.82 -27.80 12.07
CA GLU A 2 -37.60 -27.43 13.46
C GLU A 2 -36.78 -28.58 14.08
N ILE A 3 -35.59 -28.27 14.61
CA ILE A 3 -34.70 -29.25 15.21
C ILE A 3 -34.56 -28.87 16.68
N THR A 4 -35.14 -29.68 17.55
CA THR A 4 -35.06 -29.51 19.00
C THR A 4 -33.75 -30.14 19.47
N LEU A 5 -32.90 -29.36 20.16
CA LEU A 5 -31.59 -29.80 20.65
C LEU A 5 -31.64 -30.06 22.15
N GLU A 6 -31.07 -31.18 22.62
CA GLU A 6 -30.89 -31.44 24.05
C GLU A 6 -29.61 -30.77 24.56
N ARG A 7 -29.76 -29.74 25.41
CA ARG A 7 -28.65 -29.03 26.04
C ARG A 7 -27.70 -29.98 26.78
N GLY A 8 -26.42 -29.96 26.40
CA GLY A 8 -25.36 -30.75 27.02
C GLY A 8 -25.18 -32.16 26.45
N LYS A 9 -26.03 -32.62 25.52
CA LYS A 9 -25.86 -33.87 24.77
C LYS A 9 -25.60 -33.64 23.29
N ASP A 10 -26.37 -32.75 22.69
CA ASP A 10 -26.17 -32.34 21.31
C ASP A 10 -25.19 -31.17 21.28
N ASP A 11 -24.35 -31.16 20.24
CA ASP A 11 -23.49 -30.02 19.90
C ASP A 11 -24.24 -29.19 18.85
N PRO A 12 -24.92 -28.09 19.25
CA PRO A 12 -25.73 -27.26 18.34
C PRO A 12 -24.89 -26.77 17.16
N GLN A 13 -23.62 -26.48 17.42
CA GLN A 13 -22.68 -25.96 16.45
C GLN A 13 -22.36 -27.01 15.38
N ARG A 14 -22.10 -28.28 15.76
CA ARG A 14 -21.86 -29.36 14.79
C ARG A 14 -23.09 -29.70 13.95
N ILE A 15 -24.28 -29.68 14.55
CA ILE A 15 -25.54 -29.94 13.83
C ILE A 15 -25.81 -28.80 12.84
N PHE A 16 -25.62 -27.55 13.25
CA PHE A 16 -25.74 -26.39 12.36
C PHE A 16 -24.70 -26.42 11.21
N GLU A 17 -23.45 -26.76 11.50
CA GLU A 17 -22.40 -26.94 10.49
C GLU A 17 -22.77 -28.04 9.46
N SER A 18 -23.35 -29.16 9.92
CA SER A 18 -23.81 -30.25 9.05
C SER A 18 -25.01 -29.89 8.17
N LEU A 19 -25.91 -29.02 8.65
CA LEU A 19 -27.08 -28.59 7.88
C LEU A 19 -26.70 -27.62 6.76
N ASN A 20 -25.71 -26.76 7.02
CA ASN A 20 -25.22 -25.78 6.06
C ASN A 20 -24.36 -26.40 4.94
N SER A 21 -23.91 -27.66 5.07
CA SER A 21 -23.16 -28.33 3.99
C SER A 21 -24.04 -28.72 2.78
N THR A 22 -25.35 -28.47 2.82
CA THR A 22 -26.31 -28.87 1.78
C THR A 22 -27.04 -27.71 1.08
N GLY A 23 -26.72 -26.45 1.39
CA GLY A 23 -27.35 -25.24 0.83
C GLY A 23 -26.39 -24.06 0.61
N LEU A 24 -26.92 -22.86 0.28
CA LEU A 24 -26.14 -21.63 0.09
C LEU A 24 -25.16 -21.43 1.27
N ALA A 25 -23.86 -21.33 0.95
CA ALA A 25 -22.81 -21.27 1.96
C ALA A 25 -22.95 -20.00 2.82
N LEU A 26 -23.04 -20.18 4.14
CA LEU A 26 -23.03 -19.07 5.09
C LEU A 26 -21.76 -18.24 4.97
N THR A 27 -21.89 -16.93 5.20
CA THR A 27 -20.71 -16.07 5.28
C THR A 27 -19.91 -16.37 6.54
N GLN A 28 -18.62 -16.01 6.56
CA GLN A 28 -17.80 -16.17 7.76
C GLN A 28 -18.39 -15.38 8.94
N SER A 29 -18.97 -14.21 8.67
CA SER A 29 -19.70 -13.41 9.65
C SER A 29 -20.94 -14.10 10.20
N ASP A 30 -21.72 -14.81 9.37
CA ASP A 30 -22.88 -15.57 9.86
C ASP A 30 -22.44 -16.70 10.79
N LEU A 31 -21.37 -17.42 10.43
CA LEU A 31 -20.80 -18.48 11.28
C LEU A 31 -20.33 -17.92 12.63
N ILE A 32 -19.67 -16.76 12.62
CA ILE A 32 -19.23 -16.08 13.85
C ILE A 32 -20.43 -15.62 14.69
N ARG A 33 -21.44 -14.98 14.09
CA ARG A 33 -22.67 -14.57 14.79
C ARG A 33 -23.27 -15.76 15.51
N ASN A 34 -23.47 -16.85 14.80
CA ASN A 34 -24.15 -18.01 15.36
C ASN A 34 -23.31 -18.66 16.47
N PHE A 35 -21.99 -18.74 16.30
CA PHE A 35 -21.10 -19.22 17.36
C PHE A 35 -21.15 -18.37 18.64
N ILE A 36 -21.27 -17.04 18.52
CA ILE A 36 -21.40 -16.14 19.68
C ILE A 36 -22.72 -16.37 20.42
N LEU A 37 -23.80 -16.70 19.71
CA LEU A 37 -25.16 -16.75 20.26
C LEU A 37 -25.62 -18.15 20.71
N MET A 38 -25.14 -19.23 20.08
CA MET A 38 -25.73 -20.57 20.22
C MET A 38 -25.75 -21.11 21.65
N ASP A 39 -24.73 -20.83 22.47
CA ASP A 39 -24.62 -21.36 23.83
C ASP A 39 -25.33 -20.51 24.91
N LEU A 40 -25.93 -19.38 24.51
CA LEU A 40 -26.61 -18.47 25.44
C LEU A 40 -28.08 -18.84 25.64
N GLU A 41 -28.67 -18.45 26.78
CA GLU A 41 -30.12 -18.50 26.98
C GLU A 41 -30.85 -17.51 26.05
N PRO A 42 -32.10 -17.76 25.62
CA PRO A 42 -32.82 -16.90 24.68
C PRO A 42 -32.82 -15.40 25.03
N ILE A 43 -33.01 -15.06 26.31
CA ILE A 43 -32.99 -13.67 26.79
C ILE A 43 -31.60 -13.05 26.57
N HIS A 44 -30.54 -13.78 26.93
CA HIS A 44 -29.16 -13.33 26.73
C HIS A 44 -28.75 -13.31 25.25
N GLN A 45 -29.33 -14.17 24.40
CA GLN A 45 -29.11 -14.13 22.95
C GLN A 45 -29.59 -12.81 22.35
N GLU A 46 -30.82 -12.40 22.70
CA GLU A 46 -31.40 -11.13 22.22
C GLU A 46 -30.58 -9.93 22.72
N GLU A 47 -30.23 -9.92 24.01
CA GLU A 47 -29.39 -8.87 24.60
C GLU A 47 -28.01 -8.76 23.92
N VAL A 48 -27.30 -9.88 23.74
CA VAL A 48 -25.98 -9.88 23.08
C VAL A 48 -26.08 -9.52 21.61
N PHE A 49 -27.12 -9.99 20.91
CA PHE A 49 -27.36 -9.61 19.52
C PHE A 49 -27.57 -8.11 19.39
N ASP A 50 -28.48 -7.51 20.16
CA ASP A 50 -28.83 -6.09 20.03
C ASP A 50 -27.74 -5.15 20.53
N THR A 51 -27.05 -5.50 21.62
CA THR A 51 -26.07 -4.61 22.26
C THR A 51 -24.64 -4.77 21.73
N ILE A 52 -24.32 -5.92 21.12
CA ILE A 52 -22.98 -6.24 20.61
C ILE A 52 -22.99 -6.46 19.10
N TRP A 53 -23.70 -7.48 18.62
CA TRP A 53 -23.55 -7.93 17.24
C TRP A 53 -24.19 -7.00 16.20
N ASN A 54 -25.41 -6.53 16.44
CA ASN A 54 -26.15 -5.62 15.56
C ASN A 54 -25.40 -4.30 15.32
N PRO A 55 -24.79 -3.64 16.35
CA PRO A 55 -23.87 -2.53 16.13
C PRO A 55 -22.68 -2.85 15.22
N ILE A 56 -22.07 -4.03 15.36
CA ILE A 56 -20.96 -4.48 14.49
C ILE A 56 -21.44 -4.60 13.05
N GLU A 57 -22.59 -5.25 12.81
CA GLU A 57 -23.18 -5.38 11.46
C GLU A 57 -23.48 -4.01 10.83
N LYS A 58 -24.10 -3.10 11.58
CA LYS A 58 -24.40 -1.74 11.12
C LYS A 58 -23.14 -0.94 10.78
N ASN A 59 -22.12 -1.04 11.62
CA ASN A 59 -20.87 -0.30 11.43
C ASN A 59 -20.03 -0.85 10.28
N ALA A 60 -20.03 -2.18 10.09
CA ALA A 60 -19.33 -2.85 8.99
C ALA A 60 -20.21 -3.03 7.73
N TYR A 61 -21.17 -2.14 7.51
CA TYR A 61 -21.93 -2.07 6.27
C TYR A 61 -21.36 -0.96 5.37
N ASN A 62 -21.00 -1.31 4.13
CA ASN A 62 -20.45 -0.36 3.17
C ASN A 62 -21.58 0.30 2.37
N TYR A 63 -21.77 1.61 2.51
CA TYR A 63 -22.87 2.33 1.86
C TYR A 63 -22.71 2.45 0.35
N GLN A 64 -21.48 2.40 -0.16
CA GLN A 64 -21.20 2.52 -1.58
C GLN A 64 -21.44 1.21 -2.33
N SER A 65 -21.00 0.07 -1.78
CA SER A 65 -21.26 -1.25 -2.39
C SER A 65 -22.59 -1.86 -1.95
N GLN A 66 -23.25 -1.31 -0.94
CA GLN A 66 -24.47 -1.83 -0.33
C GLN A 66 -24.33 -3.27 0.22
N GLU A 67 -23.13 -3.59 0.71
CA GLU A 67 -22.77 -4.93 1.18
C GLU A 67 -22.25 -4.93 2.62
N SER A 68 -22.50 -6.02 3.34
CA SER A 68 -21.89 -6.29 4.63
C SER A 68 -20.44 -6.75 4.44
N VAL A 69 -19.53 -6.10 5.16
CA VAL A 69 -18.10 -6.40 5.18
C VAL A 69 -17.62 -6.82 6.57
N VAL A 70 -18.53 -7.36 7.41
CA VAL A 70 -18.22 -7.87 8.75
C VAL A 70 -17.12 -8.93 8.72
N SER A 71 -17.15 -9.83 7.73
CA SER A 71 -16.12 -10.86 7.55
C SER A 71 -14.72 -10.25 7.37
N ASP A 72 -14.61 -9.18 6.58
CA ASP A 72 -13.34 -8.46 6.39
C ASP A 72 -12.95 -7.67 7.65
N PHE A 73 -13.92 -7.07 8.35
CA PHE A 73 -13.68 -6.39 9.62
C PHE A 73 -13.08 -7.33 10.67
N ILE A 74 -13.71 -8.48 10.92
CA ILE A 74 -13.20 -9.46 11.89
C ILE A 74 -11.82 -9.96 11.47
N ARG A 75 -11.58 -10.16 10.17
CA ARG A 75 -10.25 -10.49 9.67
C ARG A 75 -9.20 -9.42 10.00
N ASN A 76 -9.56 -8.14 9.87
CA ASN A 76 -8.68 -7.02 10.23
C ASN A 76 -8.43 -6.94 11.74
N TYR A 77 -9.47 -7.16 12.55
CA TYR A 77 -9.36 -7.27 14.01
C TYR A 77 -8.39 -8.39 14.43
N LEU A 78 -8.57 -9.60 13.89
CA LEU A 78 -7.69 -10.74 14.17
C LEU A 78 -6.25 -10.47 13.74
N THR A 79 -6.07 -9.76 12.63
CA THR A 79 -4.74 -9.35 12.14
C THR A 79 -4.07 -8.39 13.12
N LEU A 80 -4.81 -7.38 13.61
CA LEU A 80 -4.31 -6.41 14.58
C LEU A 80 -3.94 -7.08 15.91
N LYS A 81 -4.78 -7.98 16.42
CA LYS A 81 -4.61 -8.60 17.74
C LYS A 81 -3.56 -9.70 17.77
N ASN A 82 -3.56 -10.57 16.76
CA ASN A 82 -2.76 -11.79 16.81
C ASN A 82 -1.50 -11.73 15.96
N LYS A 83 -1.27 -10.61 15.25
CA LYS A 83 -0.15 -10.44 14.31
C LYS A 83 -0.07 -11.57 13.27
N LYS A 84 -1.23 -12.12 12.93
CA LYS A 84 -1.40 -13.23 11.97
C LYS A 84 -2.56 -12.88 11.07
N ILE A 85 -2.35 -12.98 9.77
CA ILE A 85 -3.35 -12.66 8.74
C ILE A 85 -4.14 -13.92 8.41
N PRO A 86 -5.42 -14.04 8.81
CA PRO A 86 -6.22 -15.20 8.43
C PRO A 86 -6.49 -15.22 6.93
N LYS A 87 -6.65 -16.41 6.35
CA LYS A 87 -7.21 -16.56 4.99
C LYS A 87 -8.68 -16.14 5.03
N LYS A 88 -9.19 -15.55 3.95
CA LYS A 88 -10.59 -15.06 3.89
C LYS A 88 -11.64 -16.12 4.26
N LEU A 89 -11.47 -17.37 3.82
CA LEU A 89 -12.39 -18.47 4.13
C LEU A 89 -12.12 -19.16 5.48
N GLY A 90 -11.08 -18.76 6.21
CA GLY A 90 -10.70 -19.34 7.50
C GLY A 90 -10.80 -18.35 8.65
N VAL A 91 -11.56 -17.26 8.49
CA VAL A 91 -11.73 -16.22 9.51
C VAL A 91 -12.51 -16.78 10.70
N PHE A 92 -13.58 -17.52 10.43
CA PHE A 92 -14.37 -18.18 11.46
C PHE A 92 -13.55 -19.19 12.27
N GLU A 93 -12.80 -20.07 11.60
CA GLU A 93 -11.97 -21.09 12.27
C GLU A 93 -10.90 -20.46 13.19
N GLU A 94 -10.25 -19.39 12.73
CA GLU A 94 -9.27 -18.69 13.56
C GLU A 94 -9.95 -17.98 14.74
N PHE A 95 -11.11 -17.35 14.52
CA PHE A 95 -11.90 -16.71 15.58
C PHE A 95 -12.32 -17.72 16.65
N LYS A 96 -12.92 -18.85 16.23
CA LYS A 96 -13.36 -19.95 17.10
C LYS A 96 -12.19 -20.49 17.92
N LYS A 97 -11.04 -20.73 17.28
CA LYS A 97 -9.83 -21.20 17.96
C LYS A 97 -9.40 -20.26 19.09
N ILE A 98 -9.45 -18.95 18.88
CA ILE A 98 -9.05 -17.97 19.90
C ILE A 98 -10.09 -17.90 21.01
N ALA A 99 -11.38 -17.84 20.65
CA ALA A 99 -12.48 -17.78 21.61
C ALA A 99 -12.43 -18.96 22.60
N LEU A 100 -12.18 -20.18 22.11
CA LEU A 100 -12.10 -21.39 22.94
C LEU A 100 -10.91 -21.43 23.90
N THR A 101 -9.90 -20.57 23.72
CA THR A 101 -8.74 -20.47 24.63
C THR A 101 -8.94 -19.46 25.75
N LYS A 102 -10.04 -18.72 25.75
CA LYS A 102 -10.31 -17.62 26.68
C LYS A 102 -11.36 -18.02 27.72
N SER A 103 -11.27 -17.41 28.90
CA SER A 103 -12.36 -17.45 29.88
C SER A 103 -13.60 -16.70 29.37
N PRO A 104 -14.81 -17.01 29.88
CA PRO A 104 -16.04 -16.30 29.49
C PRO A 104 -15.93 -14.78 29.63
N GLU A 105 -15.31 -14.29 30.71
CA GLU A 105 -15.14 -12.86 30.97
C GLU A 105 -14.19 -12.20 29.96
N GLN A 106 -13.09 -12.88 29.61
CA GLN A 106 -12.17 -12.40 28.58
C GLN A 106 -12.81 -12.39 27.20
N PHE A 107 -13.62 -13.40 26.87
CA PHE A 107 -14.33 -13.45 25.60
C PHE A 107 -15.38 -12.34 25.50
N GLN A 108 -16.11 -12.06 26.58
CA GLN A 108 -17.03 -10.93 26.62
C GLN A 108 -16.31 -9.58 26.45
N SER A 109 -15.14 -9.41 27.08
CA SER A 109 -14.31 -8.22 26.89
C SER A 109 -13.85 -8.06 25.43
N ASP A 110 -13.43 -9.15 24.77
CA ASP A 110 -13.08 -9.13 23.35
C ASP A 110 -14.26 -8.70 22.48
N LEU A 111 -15.47 -9.18 22.76
CA LEU A 111 -16.66 -8.82 21.99
C LEU A 111 -17.01 -7.34 22.12
N ILE A 112 -16.86 -6.77 23.32
CA ILE A 112 -17.02 -5.33 23.55
C ILE A 112 -15.95 -4.55 22.75
N GLU A 113 -14.70 -5.00 22.78
CA GLU A 113 -13.62 -4.38 22.02
C GLU A 113 -13.87 -4.45 20.50
N ILE A 114 -14.31 -5.59 19.97
CA ILE A 114 -14.68 -5.73 18.55
C ILE A 114 -15.77 -4.72 18.19
N LYS A 115 -16.79 -4.56 19.05
CA LYS A 115 -17.83 -3.55 18.85
C LYS A 115 -17.24 -2.13 18.82
N GLU A 116 -16.38 -1.77 19.75
CA GLU A 116 -15.76 -0.44 19.79
C GLU A 116 -14.91 -0.17 18.53
N LEU A 117 -14.07 -1.12 18.13
CA LEU A 117 -13.23 -1.02 16.94
C LEU A 117 -14.04 -0.98 15.63
N SER A 118 -15.26 -1.51 15.62
CA SER A 118 -16.15 -1.43 14.45
C SER A 118 -16.52 0.01 14.10
N ILE A 119 -16.55 0.93 15.10
CA ILE A 119 -16.82 2.35 14.88
C ILE A 119 -15.68 2.99 14.08
N SER A 120 -14.43 2.70 14.44
CA SER A 120 -13.25 3.13 13.68
C SER A 120 -13.24 2.52 12.28
N TYR A 121 -13.66 1.25 12.16
CA TYR A 121 -13.78 0.59 10.87
C TYR A 121 -14.83 1.26 9.96
N ASN A 122 -15.97 1.68 10.51
CA ASN A 122 -17.00 2.41 9.77
C ASN A 122 -16.43 3.71 9.15
N LYS A 123 -15.63 4.47 9.90
CA LYS A 123 -14.97 5.68 9.39
C LYS A 123 -14.05 5.37 8.19
N ILE A 124 -13.35 4.23 8.22
CA ILE A 124 -12.46 3.80 7.14
C ILE A 124 -13.25 3.46 5.87
N ILE A 125 -14.28 2.61 5.99
CA ILE A 125 -15.04 2.15 4.81
C ILE A 125 -16.05 3.18 4.30
N ASN A 126 -16.55 4.05 5.18
CA ASN A 126 -17.54 5.09 4.89
C ASN A 126 -16.97 6.47 5.27
N PRO A 127 -15.95 6.99 4.57
CA PRO A 127 -15.27 8.25 4.95
C PRO A 127 -16.17 9.48 4.95
N ALA A 128 -17.37 9.40 4.36
CA ALA A 128 -18.38 10.45 4.44
C ALA A 128 -18.93 10.67 5.86
N THR A 129 -18.77 9.71 6.78
CA THR A 129 -19.16 9.85 8.19
C THR A 129 -18.15 10.65 9.02
N ILE A 130 -16.94 10.86 8.49
CA ILE A 130 -15.88 11.63 9.15
C ILE A 130 -16.17 13.13 9.06
N GLN A 131 -16.27 13.80 10.21
CA GLN A 131 -16.54 15.24 10.28
C GLN A 131 -15.37 16.09 9.74
N ASP A 132 -14.14 15.68 10.02
CA ASP A 132 -12.95 16.35 9.49
C ASP A 132 -12.80 16.09 7.99
N LYS A 133 -13.02 17.14 7.19
CA LYS A 133 -12.98 17.05 5.73
C LYS A 133 -11.61 16.66 5.19
N GLU A 134 -10.52 17.08 5.82
CA GLU A 134 -9.18 16.74 5.34
C GLU A 134 -8.89 15.25 5.58
N ILE A 135 -9.20 14.76 6.79
CA ILE A 135 -9.08 13.33 7.10
C ILE A 135 -9.98 12.50 6.20
N SER A 136 -11.24 12.90 6.03
CA SER A 136 -12.19 12.24 5.11
C SER A 136 -11.61 12.09 3.71
N THR A 137 -11.02 13.16 3.17
CA THR A 137 -10.37 13.15 1.85
C THR A 137 -9.16 12.21 1.81
N GLN A 138 -8.29 12.20 2.82
CA GLN A 138 -7.16 11.28 2.85
C GLN A 138 -7.59 9.80 2.93
N ILE A 139 -8.65 9.49 3.68
CA ILE A 139 -9.22 8.12 3.71
C ILE A 139 -9.85 7.76 2.36
N LYS A 140 -10.58 8.68 1.71
CA LYS A 140 -11.09 8.46 0.34
C LYS A 140 -9.98 8.12 -0.64
N TYR A 141 -8.81 8.76 -0.51
CA TYR A 141 -7.64 8.44 -1.32
C TYR A 141 -7.03 7.07 -1.02
N ILE A 142 -6.91 6.70 0.25
CA ILE A 142 -6.50 5.35 0.66
C ILE A 142 -7.43 4.28 0.07
N ASN A 143 -8.75 4.50 0.15
CA ASN A 143 -9.75 3.57 -0.37
C ASN A 143 -9.69 3.48 -1.90
N ARG A 144 -9.55 4.63 -2.59
CA ARG A 144 -9.43 4.69 -4.06
C ARG A 144 -8.18 3.96 -4.56
N LEU A 145 -7.09 4.03 -3.80
CA LEU A 145 -5.87 3.28 -4.08
C LEU A 145 -5.97 1.79 -3.70
N GLU A 146 -7.04 1.37 -3.02
CA GLU A 146 -7.24 0.03 -2.44
C GLU A 146 -6.07 -0.40 -1.53
N ILE A 147 -5.60 0.48 -0.65
CA ILE A 147 -4.59 0.15 0.36
C ILE A 147 -5.25 -0.59 1.54
N ASN A 148 -6.05 -1.62 1.24
CA ASN A 148 -6.89 -2.32 2.21
C ASN A 148 -6.06 -3.03 3.28
N ASP A 149 -4.84 -3.44 2.94
CA ASP A 149 -3.88 -4.03 3.87
C ASP A 149 -3.47 -3.07 5.01
N SER A 150 -3.69 -1.76 4.86
CA SER A 150 -3.46 -0.78 5.92
C SER A 150 -4.59 -0.68 6.95
N TYR A 151 -5.74 -1.31 6.70
CA TYR A 151 -6.94 -1.15 7.54
C TYR A 151 -6.72 -1.55 9.01
N PRO A 152 -6.01 -2.65 9.34
CA PRO A 152 -5.70 -2.97 10.74
C PRO A 152 -4.95 -1.84 11.46
N LEU A 153 -3.97 -1.22 10.79
CA LEU A 153 -3.24 -0.06 11.31
C LEU A 153 -4.16 1.15 11.44
N LEU A 154 -5.01 1.42 10.45
CA LEU A 154 -5.94 2.55 10.48
C LEU A 154 -6.97 2.42 11.60
N ILE A 155 -7.48 1.22 11.88
CA ILE A 155 -8.40 0.96 13.00
C ILE A 155 -7.75 1.42 14.31
N LYS A 156 -6.49 1.00 14.53
CA LYS A 156 -5.71 1.38 15.71
C LYS A 156 -5.46 2.89 15.79
N LEU A 157 -5.06 3.51 14.68
CA LEU A 157 -4.77 4.94 14.64
C LEU A 157 -6.02 5.81 14.85
N PHE A 158 -7.19 5.38 14.36
CA PHE A 158 -8.45 6.07 14.64
C PHE A 158 -8.84 5.95 16.11
N GLU A 159 -8.68 4.77 16.70
CA GLU A 159 -8.89 4.58 18.14
C GLU A 159 -7.98 5.51 18.96
N ASP A 160 -6.71 5.58 18.59
CA ASP A 160 -5.72 6.45 19.25
C ASP A 160 -6.03 7.94 19.04
N LEU A 161 -6.61 8.32 17.90
CA LEU A 161 -7.03 9.70 17.64
C LEU A 161 -8.21 10.08 18.55
N GLU A 162 -9.21 9.21 18.71
CA GLU A 162 -10.35 9.45 19.61
C GLU A 162 -9.91 9.49 21.09
N LYS A 163 -8.92 8.69 21.45
CA LYS A 163 -8.30 8.69 22.79
C LYS A 163 -7.29 9.83 22.99
N ASN A 164 -7.12 10.73 22.03
CA ASN A 164 -6.16 11.84 22.04
C ASN A 164 -4.69 11.43 22.25
N LYS A 165 -4.33 10.19 21.87
CA LYS A 165 -2.94 9.69 21.90
C LYS A 165 -2.12 10.17 20.71
N VAL A 166 -2.75 10.23 19.53
CA VAL A 166 -2.12 10.78 18.32
C VAL A 166 -2.72 12.14 17.99
N SER A 167 -1.86 13.11 17.68
CA SER A 167 -2.32 14.44 17.28
C SER A 167 -2.99 14.37 15.89
N ARG A 168 -3.99 15.24 15.65
CA ARG A 168 -4.60 15.39 14.31
C ARG A 168 -3.53 15.59 13.22
N LYS A 169 -2.50 16.39 13.52
CA LYS A 169 -1.41 16.71 12.61
C LYS A 169 -0.62 15.45 12.23
N ASP A 170 -0.22 14.64 13.21
CA ASP A 170 0.55 13.43 12.94
C ASP A 170 -0.29 12.35 12.28
N PHE A 171 -1.55 12.22 12.68
CA PHE A 171 -2.49 11.33 12.01
C PHE A 171 -2.59 11.63 10.50
N LEU A 172 -2.79 12.90 10.13
CA LEU A 172 -2.78 13.32 8.71
C LEU A 172 -1.45 13.06 8.01
N ARG A 173 -0.32 13.29 8.69
CA ARG A 173 1.01 12.98 8.13
C ARG A 173 1.17 11.49 7.89
N ILE A 174 0.67 10.64 8.78
CA ILE A 174 0.68 9.18 8.62
C ILE A 174 -0.19 8.77 7.43
N LEU A 175 -1.41 9.30 7.28
CA LEU A 175 -2.26 8.98 6.12
C LEU A 175 -1.57 9.35 4.79
N LYS A 176 -0.89 10.50 4.73
CA LYS A 176 -0.11 10.94 3.56
C LYS A 176 1.13 10.05 3.33
N LEU A 177 1.78 9.61 4.40
CA LEU A 177 2.91 8.67 4.36
C LEU A 177 2.51 7.31 3.78
N LEU A 178 1.39 6.72 4.22
CA LEU A 178 0.89 5.44 3.70
C LEU A 178 0.55 5.54 2.20
N GLN A 179 -0.04 6.66 1.77
CA GLN A 179 -0.28 6.95 0.36
C GLN A 179 1.04 7.09 -0.43
N SER A 180 1.99 7.86 0.07
CA SER A 180 3.32 8.05 -0.54
C SER A 180 4.04 6.72 -0.71
N TYR A 181 4.09 5.90 0.33
CA TYR A 181 4.69 4.57 0.31
C TYR A 181 4.06 3.66 -0.76
N SER A 182 2.74 3.51 -0.77
CA SER A 182 2.04 2.68 -1.76
C SER A 182 2.18 3.22 -3.18
N TRP A 183 2.08 4.54 -3.36
CA TRP A 183 2.14 5.16 -4.68
C TRP A 183 3.54 5.09 -5.29
N ARG A 184 4.60 5.36 -4.51
CA ARG A 184 5.99 5.21 -4.96
C ARG A 184 6.28 3.78 -5.41
N ARG A 185 5.88 2.80 -4.62
CA ARG A 185 6.01 1.38 -4.99
C ARG A 185 5.28 1.04 -6.28
N PHE A 186 4.06 1.55 -6.45
CA PHE A 186 3.30 1.38 -7.68
C PHE A 186 4.02 2.00 -8.90
N VAL A 187 4.58 3.20 -8.75
CA VAL A 187 5.29 3.89 -9.83
C VAL A 187 6.58 3.17 -10.21
N VAL A 188 7.37 2.71 -9.24
CA VAL A 188 8.60 1.94 -9.48
C VAL A 188 8.32 0.49 -9.94
N GLY A 189 7.10 -0.01 -9.74
CA GLY A 189 6.70 -1.33 -10.21
C GLY A 189 6.95 -2.47 -9.22
N LEU A 190 7.04 -2.16 -7.92
CA LEU A 190 7.21 -3.16 -6.87
C LEU A 190 5.91 -3.96 -6.62
N PRO A 191 5.99 -5.29 -6.41
CA PRO A 191 4.83 -6.15 -6.25
C PRO A 191 4.08 -5.89 -4.94
N THR A 192 2.75 -6.03 -4.91
CA THR A 192 1.94 -5.75 -3.70
C THR A 192 1.97 -6.87 -2.65
N ASN A 193 2.53 -8.04 -2.97
CA ASN A 193 2.45 -9.26 -2.15
C ASN A 193 3.05 -9.11 -0.74
N ALA A 194 3.97 -8.16 -0.54
CA ALA A 194 4.59 -7.90 0.76
C ALA A 194 3.83 -6.87 1.61
N LEU A 195 2.89 -6.13 1.03
CA LEU A 195 2.23 -5.01 1.71
C LEU A 195 1.46 -5.45 2.95
N ASN A 196 0.73 -6.56 2.86
CA ASN A 196 -0.03 -7.12 3.98
C ASN A 196 0.84 -7.36 5.23
N LYS A 197 2.03 -7.96 5.07
CA LYS A 197 2.99 -8.21 6.16
C LYS A 197 3.63 -6.90 6.64
N VAL A 198 3.96 -6.00 5.72
CA VAL A 198 4.52 -4.68 6.07
C VAL A 198 3.53 -3.93 6.95
N PHE A 199 2.31 -3.67 6.49
CA PHE A 199 1.31 -2.91 7.23
C PHE A 199 0.90 -3.59 8.55
N MET A 200 0.77 -4.91 8.57
CA MET A 200 0.52 -5.65 9.82
C MET A 200 1.62 -5.40 10.86
N SER A 201 2.89 -5.37 10.45
CA SER A 201 4.00 -5.12 11.39
C SER A 201 4.03 -3.69 11.93
N LEU A 202 3.54 -2.70 11.17
CA LEU A 202 3.64 -1.29 11.56
C LEU A 202 2.89 -0.96 12.85
N ALA A 203 1.76 -1.62 13.11
CA ALA A 203 0.97 -1.37 14.32
C ALA A 203 1.77 -1.66 15.61
N SER A 204 2.69 -2.62 15.57
CA SER A 204 3.58 -2.93 16.71
C SER A 204 4.85 -2.08 16.78
N GLU A 205 5.12 -1.28 15.75
CA GLU A 205 6.28 -0.38 15.67
C GLU A 205 5.91 1.06 16.04
N ILE A 206 4.67 1.28 16.52
CA ILE A 206 4.21 2.59 16.99
C ILE A 206 4.87 2.88 18.34
N ASP A 207 5.58 4.00 18.40
CA ASP A 207 5.98 4.64 19.64
C ASP A 207 4.91 5.68 19.98
N GLU A 208 4.21 5.52 21.10
CA GLU A 208 3.13 6.43 21.50
C GLU A 208 3.64 7.86 21.79
N SER A 209 4.95 8.05 21.99
CA SER A 209 5.56 9.37 22.14
C SER A 209 5.91 10.06 20.81
N ASP A 210 6.06 9.30 19.72
CA ASP A 210 6.44 9.82 18.40
C ASP A 210 5.84 8.99 17.24
N TYR A 211 4.51 9.06 17.13
CA TYR A 211 3.71 8.29 16.19
C TYR A 211 4.18 8.37 14.73
N TYR A 212 4.47 9.58 14.23
CA TYR A 212 4.84 9.74 12.82
C TYR A 212 6.24 9.19 12.54
N ASN A 213 7.24 9.56 13.35
CA ASN A 213 8.61 9.16 13.06
C ASN A 213 8.79 7.66 13.26
N SER A 214 8.13 7.04 14.25
CA SER A 214 8.25 5.60 14.48
C SER A 214 7.75 4.78 13.27
N ILE A 215 6.58 5.15 12.70
CA ILE A 215 6.03 4.51 11.50
C ILE A 215 6.89 4.79 10.27
N ALA A 216 7.38 6.02 10.11
CA ALA A 216 8.28 6.38 9.02
C ALA A 216 9.57 5.56 9.07
N ILE A 217 10.22 5.49 10.23
CA ILE A 217 11.43 4.68 10.45
C ILE A 217 11.16 3.20 10.19
N ALA A 218 10.03 2.66 10.67
CA ALA A 218 9.66 1.28 10.46
C ALA A 218 9.46 0.92 8.97
N LEU A 219 8.93 1.85 8.18
CA LEU A 219 8.82 1.71 6.73
C LEU A 219 10.18 1.83 6.03
N LEU A 220 11.03 2.76 6.45
CA LEU A 220 12.36 2.96 5.88
C LEU A 220 13.32 1.79 6.14
N LYS A 221 13.13 1.07 7.26
CA LYS A 221 13.88 -0.16 7.58
C LYS A 221 13.48 -1.35 6.70
N LYS A 222 12.40 -1.29 5.93
CA LYS A 222 11.98 -2.41 5.06
C LYS A 222 12.88 -2.51 3.84
N SER A 223 13.20 -3.74 3.44
CA SER A 223 14.07 -4.06 2.32
C SER A 223 13.39 -4.97 1.29
N GLY A 224 14.03 -5.17 0.13
CA GLY A 224 13.55 -6.05 -0.93
C GLY A 224 12.13 -5.71 -1.38
N SER A 225 11.22 -6.69 -1.31
CA SER A 225 9.82 -6.49 -1.72
C SER A 225 9.04 -5.50 -0.84
N GLY A 226 9.51 -5.19 0.37
CA GLY A 226 8.94 -4.20 1.28
C GLY A 226 9.57 -2.80 1.18
N LEU A 227 10.53 -2.59 0.27
CA LEU A 227 11.30 -1.35 0.16
C LEU A 227 10.40 -0.11 -0.02
N PHE A 228 10.78 0.99 0.64
CA PHE A 228 10.28 2.34 0.36
C PHE A 228 11.18 2.99 -0.71
N PRO A 229 10.69 3.20 -1.96
CA PRO A 229 11.53 3.73 -3.02
C PRO A 229 12.03 5.15 -2.77
N LYS A 230 13.32 5.36 -2.99
CA LYS A 230 13.99 6.66 -2.83
C LYS A 230 13.61 7.62 -3.97
N ASP A 231 13.90 8.90 -3.78
CA ASP A 231 13.60 9.95 -4.76
C ASP A 231 14.23 9.71 -6.12
N GLU A 232 15.46 9.20 -6.17
CA GLU A 232 16.17 8.93 -7.43
C GLU A 232 15.45 7.87 -8.28
N GLU A 233 15.12 6.72 -7.69
CA GLU A 233 14.39 5.64 -8.36
C GLU A 233 12.99 6.08 -8.79
N PHE A 234 12.31 6.84 -7.94
CA PHE A 234 10.98 7.36 -8.20
C PHE A 234 11.00 8.39 -9.35
N ARG A 235 11.96 9.32 -9.35
CA ARG A 235 12.18 10.30 -10.44
C ARG A 235 12.39 9.61 -11.79
N SER A 236 13.28 8.61 -11.84
CA SER A 236 13.56 7.86 -13.07
C SER A 236 12.32 7.12 -13.57
N SER A 237 11.59 6.47 -12.67
CA SER A 237 10.38 5.73 -13.03
C SER A 237 9.25 6.63 -13.55
N ILE A 238 9.08 7.85 -13.03
CA ILE A 238 8.06 8.79 -13.50
C ILE A 238 8.28 9.18 -14.97
N LYS A 239 9.55 9.33 -15.40
CA LYS A 239 9.88 9.75 -16.77
C LYS A 239 9.45 8.71 -17.83
N GLU A 240 9.46 7.43 -17.47
CA GLU A 240 9.28 6.33 -18.43
C GLU A 240 7.90 5.65 -18.30
N LYS A 241 7.24 5.77 -17.14
CA LYS A 241 6.00 5.04 -16.89
C LYS A 241 4.87 5.50 -17.82
N ASN A 242 4.19 4.52 -18.40
CA ASN A 242 2.95 4.74 -19.13
C ASN A 242 1.80 5.01 -18.14
N PHE A 243 1.59 6.29 -17.82
CA PHE A 243 0.52 6.72 -16.90
C PHE A 243 -0.86 6.70 -17.54
N TYR A 244 -0.97 6.73 -18.88
CA TYR A 244 -2.27 6.69 -19.57
C TYR A 244 -2.95 5.31 -19.46
N ASN A 245 -2.18 4.21 -19.43
CA ASN A 245 -2.72 2.85 -19.43
C ASN A 245 -2.79 2.19 -18.04
N ILE A 246 -2.55 2.93 -16.96
CA ILE A 246 -2.75 2.40 -15.60
C ILE A 246 -4.26 2.28 -15.29
N ARG A 247 -4.59 1.53 -14.24
CA ARG A 247 -5.98 1.36 -13.77
C ARG A 247 -6.67 2.71 -13.59
N SER A 248 -7.94 2.81 -14.01
CA SER A 248 -8.71 4.07 -14.00
C SER A 248 -8.69 4.78 -12.64
N LYS A 249 -8.89 4.04 -11.54
CA LYS A 249 -8.83 4.56 -10.16
C LYS A 249 -7.49 5.26 -9.83
N ASN A 250 -6.37 4.72 -10.32
CA ASN A 250 -5.03 5.27 -10.09
C ASN A 250 -4.82 6.54 -10.93
N LYS A 251 -5.35 6.58 -12.16
CA LYS A 251 -5.33 7.78 -13.00
C LYS A 251 -6.12 8.92 -12.36
N SER A 252 -7.37 8.65 -11.98
CA SER A 252 -8.25 9.62 -11.30
C SER A 252 -7.58 10.14 -10.03
N TYR A 253 -7.06 9.27 -9.17
CA TYR A 253 -6.30 9.66 -7.98
C TYR A 253 -5.13 10.60 -8.32
N MET A 254 -4.26 10.18 -9.24
CA MET A 254 -3.06 10.91 -9.60
C MET A 254 -3.39 12.31 -10.13
N PHE A 255 -4.31 12.42 -11.09
CA PHE A 255 -4.69 13.70 -11.67
C PHE A 255 -5.42 14.61 -10.68
N GLU A 256 -6.28 14.07 -9.82
CA GLU A 256 -6.96 14.86 -8.79
C GLU A 256 -5.95 15.48 -7.80
N VAL A 257 -5.01 14.67 -7.31
CA VAL A 257 -4.00 15.14 -6.36
C VAL A 257 -3.00 16.09 -7.02
N LEU A 258 -2.59 15.82 -8.27
CA LEU A 258 -1.74 16.74 -9.02
C LEU A 258 -2.42 18.07 -9.29
N GLU A 259 -3.69 18.09 -9.67
CA GLU A 259 -4.39 19.34 -9.96
C GLU A 259 -4.61 20.17 -8.68
N ASN A 260 -4.96 19.51 -7.58
CA ASN A 260 -5.35 20.19 -6.34
C ASN A 260 -4.21 20.45 -5.34
N TYR A 261 -2.99 19.99 -5.60
CA TYR A 261 -1.88 20.23 -4.67
C TYR A 261 -1.52 21.73 -4.56
N GLN A 262 -1.58 22.28 -3.35
CA GLN A 262 -1.41 23.73 -3.11
C GLN A 262 -2.34 24.61 -3.97
N ASN A 263 -3.54 24.11 -4.27
CA ASN A 263 -4.57 24.88 -4.96
C ASN A 263 -5.73 25.16 -3.99
N ASN A 264 -5.98 26.44 -3.71
CA ASN A 264 -7.08 26.85 -2.84
C ASN A 264 -8.44 26.77 -3.55
N GLU A 265 -8.45 26.87 -4.89
CA GLU A 265 -9.63 26.71 -5.71
C GLU A 265 -9.75 25.23 -6.11
N TYR A 266 -10.47 24.46 -5.31
CA TYR A 266 -10.63 23.03 -5.55
C TYR A 266 -11.27 22.76 -6.93
N VAL A 267 -10.62 21.90 -7.70
CA VAL A 267 -11.07 21.42 -9.00
C VAL A 267 -11.57 19.98 -8.85
N ASP A 268 -12.85 19.76 -9.11
CA ASP A 268 -13.40 18.41 -9.21
C ASP A 268 -13.01 17.77 -10.53
N THR A 269 -11.93 17.00 -10.53
CA THR A 269 -11.44 16.27 -11.71
C THR A 269 -12.28 15.05 -12.07
N ASN A 270 -13.27 14.67 -11.25
CA ASN A 270 -14.22 13.59 -11.59
C ASN A 270 -15.43 14.10 -12.39
N ASN A 271 -15.47 15.41 -12.69
CA ASN A 271 -16.45 15.99 -13.59
C ASN A 271 -16.35 15.35 -14.99
N SER A 272 -17.47 14.89 -15.54
CA SER A 272 -17.55 14.23 -16.85
C SER A 272 -17.08 15.10 -18.03
N GLN A 273 -17.04 16.43 -17.86
CA GLN A 273 -16.51 17.34 -18.85
C GLN A 273 -14.97 17.36 -18.86
N ILE A 274 -14.32 17.10 -17.72
CA ILE A 274 -12.86 17.11 -17.62
C ILE A 274 -12.35 15.73 -17.98
N THR A 275 -11.59 15.66 -19.06
CA THR A 275 -11.01 14.40 -19.55
C THR A 275 -9.50 14.50 -19.64
N ILE A 276 -8.84 13.35 -19.68
CA ILE A 276 -7.40 13.28 -19.94
C ILE A 276 -7.18 13.64 -21.41
N GLU A 277 -6.29 14.60 -21.64
CA GLU A 277 -5.91 15.10 -22.96
C GLU A 277 -4.45 14.78 -23.25
N HIS A 278 -4.16 14.44 -24.49
CA HIS A 278 -2.82 14.24 -25.02
C HIS A 278 -2.37 15.52 -25.72
N ILE A 279 -1.28 16.12 -25.24
CA ILE A 279 -0.73 17.35 -25.84
C ILE A 279 -0.28 17.05 -27.27
N PHE A 280 0.64 16.08 -27.43
CA PHE A 280 0.86 15.37 -28.68
C PHE A 280 -0.19 14.25 -28.82
N PRO A 281 -1.15 14.35 -29.75
CA PRO A 281 -2.27 13.42 -29.87
C PRO A 281 -1.85 11.99 -30.22
N GLN A 282 -2.73 11.03 -29.94
CA GLN A 282 -2.54 9.63 -30.39
C GLN A 282 -2.62 9.49 -31.92
N ASN A 283 -3.44 10.31 -32.58
CA ASN A 283 -3.62 10.33 -34.03
C ASN A 283 -3.37 11.73 -34.58
N PRO A 284 -2.14 12.27 -34.49
CA PRO A 284 -1.84 13.66 -34.80
C PRO A 284 -2.19 14.03 -36.26
N ASP A 285 -2.76 15.24 -36.45
CA ASP A 285 -3.01 15.79 -37.78
C ASP A 285 -1.69 16.05 -38.54
N LYS A 286 -1.76 16.13 -39.88
CA LYS A 286 -0.59 16.34 -40.76
C LYS A 286 0.25 17.57 -40.41
N ASP A 287 -0.35 18.58 -39.80
CA ASP A 287 0.34 19.81 -39.40
C ASP A 287 1.46 19.57 -38.39
N TRP A 288 1.38 18.50 -37.59
CA TRP A 288 2.45 18.11 -36.66
C TRP A 288 3.78 17.79 -37.36
N LEU A 289 3.73 17.28 -38.60
CA LEU A 289 4.94 17.02 -39.40
C LEU A 289 5.67 18.31 -39.81
N ASN A 290 4.97 19.45 -39.77
CA ASN A 290 5.55 20.77 -40.06
C ASN A 290 6.00 21.50 -38.78
N GLU A 291 5.52 21.10 -37.60
CA GLU A 291 5.85 21.71 -36.31
C GLU A 291 7.00 21.00 -35.57
N MET A 292 7.36 19.78 -35.99
CA MET A 292 8.38 18.94 -35.33
C MET A 292 9.33 18.30 -36.34
N GLU A 293 10.55 18.03 -35.90
CA GLU A 293 11.50 17.23 -36.69
C GLU A 293 11.05 15.76 -36.77
N SER A 294 11.36 15.07 -37.88
CA SER A 294 10.89 13.69 -38.10
C SER A 294 11.32 12.70 -37.02
N ASN A 295 12.56 12.82 -36.51
CA ASN A 295 13.05 11.97 -35.43
C ASN A 295 12.30 12.24 -34.12
N GLU A 296 12.04 13.51 -33.83
CA GLU A 296 11.33 13.93 -32.63
C GLU A 296 9.87 13.43 -32.66
N TYR A 297 9.19 13.59 -33.79
CA TYR A 297 7.84 13.06 -34.00
C TYR A 297 7.75 11.55 -33.69
N ILE A 298 8.71 10.75 -34.16
CA ILE A 298 8.77 9.31 -33.91
C ILE A 298 8.99 9.01 -32.41
N GLU A 299 9.84 9.79 -31.74
CA GLU A 299 10.03 9.65 -30.29
C GLU A 299 8.76 9.96 -29.49
N PHE A 300 8.02 11.01 -29.87
CA PHE A 300 6.75 11.31 -29.22
C PHE A 300 5.75 10.18 -29.39
N GLN A 301 5.64 9.62 -30.60
CA GLN A 301 4.73 8.53 -30.89
C GLN A 301 5.07 7.25 -30.11
N ASN A 302 6.35 6.90 -29.99
CA ASN A 302 6.78 5.61 -29.44
C ASN A 302 7.14 5.64 -27.95
N LYS A 303 7.70 6.75 -27.47
CA LYS A 303 8.27 6.86 -26.11
C LYS A 303 7.45 7.78 -25.21
N TYR A 304 7.10 8.98 -25.68
CA TYR A 304 6.52 10.01 -24.81
C TYR A 304 5.00 10.02 -24.77
N LEU A 305 4.33 9.39 -25.74
CA LEU A 305 2.88 9.50 -25.95
C LEU A 305 2.05 9.35 -24.67
N ASN A 306 2.35 8.33 -23.86
CA ASN A 306 1.56 7.97 -22.69
C ASN A 306 2.23 8.29 -21.36
N THR A 307 3.30 9.09 -21.38
CA THR A 307 4.03 9.53 -20.20
C THR A 307 3.40 10.77 -19.59
N ILE A 308 3.69 11.05 -18.31
CA ILE A 308 3.06 12.16 -17.60
C ILE A 308 3.33 13.54 -18.25
N GLY A 309 4.49 13.72 -18.89
CA GLY A 309 4.85 14.97 -19.56
C GLY A 309 3.93 15.31 -20.73
N ASN A 310 3.39 14.31 -21.43
CA ASN A 310 2.50 14.50 -22.58
C ASN A 310 1.01 14.51 -22.20
N LEU A 311 0.68 14.28 -20.93
CA LEU A 311 -0.69 14.20 -20.46
C LEU A 311 -1.10 15.46 -19.71
N THR A 312 -2.37 15.82 -19.85
CA THR A 312 -2.99 16.89 -19.08
C THR A 312 -4.48 16.65 -18.88
N LEU A 313 -5.16 17.55 -18.17
CA LEU A 313 -6.61 17.59 -18.07
C LEU A 313 -7.16 18.68 -18.98
N SER A 314 -8.29 18.41 -19.64
CA SER A 314 -9.00 19.40 -20.45
C SER A 314 -10.51 19.20 -20.42
N GLY A 315 -11.22 20.33 -20.24
CA GLY A 315 -12.66 20.42 -20.47
C GLY A 315 -13.06 20.52 -21.94
N ASN A 316 -12.08 20.78 -22.82
CA ASN A 316 -12.29 21.06 -24.24
C ASN A 316 -11.65 20.02 -25.16
N ASN A 317 -11.34 18.82 -24.63
CA ASN A 317 -10.64 17.77 -25.35
C ASN A 317 -11.23 17.49 -26.74
N GLY A 318 -12.57 17.34 -26.83
CA GLY A 318 -13.26 17.10 -28.10
C GLY A 318 -13.06 18.21 -29.15
N ALA A 319 -12.89 19.46 -28.73
CA ALA A 319 -12.62 20.58 -29.64
C ALA A 319 -11.14 20.66 -30.06
N LEU A 320 -10.22 20.40 -29.12
CA LEU A 320 -8.78 20.37 -29.34
C LEU A 320 -8.40 19.25 -30.33
N GLY A 321 -8.89 18.04 -30.08
CA GLY A 321 -8.74 16.87 -30.94
C GLY A 321 -7.28 16.57 -31.30
N ASN A 322 -7.05 16.31 -32.59
CA ASN A 322 -5.74 15.92 -33.12
C ASN A 322 -4.89 17.09 -33.65
N LYS A 323 -5.32 18.32 -33.39
CA LYS A 323 -4.69 19.51 -33.94
C LYS A 323 -3.27 19.70 -33.42
N SER A 324 -2.50 20.50 -34.16
CA SER A 324 -1.15 20.90 -33.78
C SER A 324 -1.11 21.68 -32.46
N PHE A 325 0.05 21.72 -31.81
CA PHE A 325 0.18 22.39 -30.51
C PHE A 325 -0.23 23.86 -30.59
N LYS A 326 0.23 24.57 -31.62
CA LYS A 326 -0.10 25.99 -31.81
C LYS A 326 -1.61 26.22 -31.93
N LYS A 327 -2.30 25.35 -32.68
CA LYS A 327 -3.77 25.39 -32.81
C LYS A 327 -4.46 25.11 -31.49
N LYS A 328 -3.99 24.13 -30.72
CA LYS A 328 -4.52 23.80 -29.39
C LYS A 328 -4.26 24.90 -28.36
N LEU A 329 -3.13 25.60 -28.45
CA LEU A 329 -2.78 26.70 -27.56
C LEU A 329 -3.70 27.91 -27.77
N GLU A 330 -3.94 28.31 -29.02
CA GLU A 330 -4.61 29.57 -29.35
C GLU A 330 -6.13 29.47 -29.55
N MET A 331 -6.69 28.26 -29.60
CA MET A 331 -8.08 27.99 -30.00
C MET A 331 -9.10 28.89 -29.28
N ASN A 332 -9.90 29.61 -30.07
CA ASN A 332 -11.02 30.43 -29.59
C ASN A 332 -12.19 30.42 -30.60
N VAL A 333 -12.75 29.24 -30.84
CA VAL A 333 -13.86 29.09 -31.80
C VAL A 333 -15.13 29.65 -31.19
N LYS A 334 -15.77 30.60 -31.88
CA LYS A 334 -17.01 31.28 -31.44
C LYS A 334 -16.90 31.95 -30.07
N GLY A 335 -15.71 32.42 -29.68
CA GLY A 335 -15.49 33.03 -28.37
C GLY A 335 -15.49 32.02 -27.21
N GLY A 336 -15.36 30.72 -27.49
CA GLY A 336 -15.45 29.65 -26.49
C GLY A 336 -14.17 29.36 -25.71
N GLU A 337 -13.10 30.14 -25.90
CA GLU A 337 -11.89 30.10 -25.07
C GLU A 337 -11.32 28.68 -24.84
N GLN A 338 -11.29 27.86 -25.89
CA GLN A 338 -11.02 26.43 -25.74
C GLN A 338 -9.53 26.10 -25.52
N GLY A 339 -8.64 26.96 -26.01
CA GLY A 339 -7.22 26.69 -26.08
C GLY A 339 -6.50 26.72 -24.73
N TYR A 340 -5.32 26.11 -24.66
CA TYR A 340 -4.54 26.01 -23.42
C TYR A 340 -4.27 27.36 -22.75
N LYS A 341 -4.13 28.44 -23.54
CA LYS A 341 -3.93 29.80 -23.00
C LYS A 341 -5.05 30.25 -22.06
N PHE A 342 -6.27 29.80 -22.31
CA PHE A 342 -7.47 30.15 -21.52
C PHE A 342 -7.78 29.16 -20.39
N SER A 343 -7.11 28.00 -20.36
CA SER A 343 -7.36 26.98 -19.34
C SER A 343 -7.13 27.52 -17.93
N ARG A 344 -8.03 27.18 -17.01
CA ARG A 344 -7.92 27.48 -15.57
C ARG A 344 -7.23 26.39 -14.76
N LEU A 345 -7.04 25.22 -15.36
CA LEU A 345 -6.42 24.06 -14.72
C LEU A 345 -4.93 24.30 -14.48
N TRP A 346 -4.45 23.96 -13.29
CA TRP A 346 -3.05 24.05 -12.88
C TRP A 346 -2.15 23.23 -13.80
N LEU A 347 -2.60 22.03 -14.19
CA LEU A 347 -1.89 21.14 -15.12
C LEU A 347 -1.63 21.75 -16.50
N ASN A 348 -2.29 22.84 -16.87
CA ASN A 348 -2.10 23.54 -18.15
C ASN A 348 -1.32 24.86 -18.01
N ARG A 349 -0.86 25.23 -16.81
CA ARG A 349 -0.30 26.55 -16.52
C ARG A 349 1.00 26.83 -17.31
N ASP A 350 1.90 25.86 -17.33
CA ASP A 350 3.16 25.88 -18.07
C ASP A 350 2.93 25.82 -19.60
N LEU A 351 1.90 25.12 -20.08
CA LEU A 351 1.59 25.06 -21.51
C LEU A 351 1.33 26.45 -22.12
N LYS A 352 0.91 27.42 -21.31
CA LYS A 352 0.67 28.80 -21.75
C LYS A 352 1.95 29.55 -22.12
N THR A 353 3.11 29.12 -21.61
CA THR A 353 4.39 29.78 -21.84
C THR A 353 5.15 29.19 -23.02
N TYR A 354 4.73 28.03 -23.53
CA TYR A 354 5.40 27.36 -24.63
C TYR A 354 4.92 27.86 -25.99
N THR A 355 5.85 28.00 -26.93
CA THR A 355 5.56 28.46 -28.31
C THR A 355 5.35 27.31 -29.29
N SER A 356 5.86 26.13 -28.96
CA SER A 356 5.79 24.89 -29.75
C SER A 356 5.80 23.71 -28.80
N TRP A 357 5.58 22.50 -29.32
CA TRP A 357 5.72 21.27 -28.54
C TRP A 357 6.86 20.44 -29.11
N ASN A 358 7.96 20.38 -28.36
CA ASN A 358 9.21 19.71 -28.75
C ASN A 358 9.82 19.03 -27.51
N ARG A 359 10.97 18.37 -27.67
CA ARG A 359 11.68 17.62 -26.62
C ARG A 359 12.10 18.53 -25.47
N GLU A 360 12.52 19.75 -25.76
CA GLU A 360 12.95 20.72 -24.74
C GLU A 360 11.78 21.06 -23.80
N TYR A 361 10.65 21.52 -24.35
CA TYR A 361 9.46 21.87 -23.56
C TYR A 361 8.83 20.65 -22.89
N TYR A 362 8.85 19.48 -23.54
CA TYR A 362 8.42 18.23 -22.92
C TYR A 362 9.29 17.89 -21.70
N SER A 363 10.61 18.01 -21.82
CA SER A 363 11.56 17.76 -20.72
C SER A 363 11.36 18.75 -19.58
N GLU A 364 11.22 20.04 -19.89
CA GLU A 364 10.95 21.09 -18.91
C GLU A 364 9.67 20.80 -18.12
N ARG A 365 8.54 20.57 -18.82
CA ARG A 365 7.27 20.20 -18.20
C ARG A 365 7.39 18.93 -17.35
N THR A 366 8.05 17.90 -17.89
CA THR A 366 8.25 16.64 -17.17
C THR A 366 8.98 16.87 -15.85
N ASN A 367 10.00 17.74 -15.83
CA ASN A 367 10.71 18.09 -14.60
C ASN A 367 9.81 18.87 -13.63
N ILE A 368 9.01 19.83 -14.09
CA ILE A 368 8.03 20.56 -13.26
C ILE A 368 7.06 19.58 -12.58
N LEU A 369 6.54 18.61 -13.34
CA LEU A 369 5.64 17.59 -12.83
C LEU A 369 6.36 16.67 -11.83
N ILE A 370 7.58 16.22 -12.12
CA ILE A 370 8.38 15.39 -11.20
C ILE A 370 8.61 16.09 -9.86
N GLU A 371 8.98 17.37 -9.85
CA GLU A 371 9.14 18.13 -8.61
C GLU A 371 7.84 18.16 -7.80
N ARG A 372 6.69 18.27 -8.48
CA ARG A 372 5.39 18.21 -7.82
C ARG A 372 5.07 16.82 -7.29
N PHE A 373 5.37 15.74 -8.04
CA PHE A 373 5.24 14.37 -7.56
C PHE A 373 6.00 14.15 -6.25
N LEU A 374 7.22 14.65 -6.16
CA LEU A 374 8.07 14.47 -4.98
C LEU A 374 7.57 15.24 -3.77
N LYS A 375 6.91 16.37 -3.99
CA LYS A 375 6.27 17.15 -2.91
C LYS A 375 4.96 16.51 -2.43
N ILE A 376 4.20 15.89 -3.32
CA ILE A 376 2.94 15.21 -2.99
C ILE A 376 3.22 13.88 -2.30
N TRP A 377 4.01 13.03 -2.95
CA TRP A 377 4.40 11.71 -2.46
C TRP A 377 5.83 11.81 -1.96
N SER A 378 6.03 12.53 -0.86
CA SER A 378 7.35 12.79 -0.30
C SER A 378 7.99 11.54 0.29
N TYR A 379 9.31 11.44 0.15
CA TYR A 379 10.10 10.53 0.96
C TYR A 379 10.12 11.06 2.40
N PRO A 380 10.06 10.21 3.43
CA PRO A 380 10.05 10.66 4.81
C PRO A 380 11.39 11.32 5.15
N ASP A 381 11.34 12.54 5.68
CA ASP A 381 12.51 13.24 6.21
C ASP A 381 12.67 12.88 7.70
N VAL A 382 13.13 11.66 7.96
CA VAL A 382 13.43 11.18 9.31
C VAL A 382 14.86 10.65 9.34
N VAL A 383 15.59 11.01 10.38
CA VAL A 383 16.93 10.50 10.59
C VAL A 383 16.81 9.05 11.03
N LEU A 384 17.23 8.13 10.15
CA LEU A 384 17.53 6.79 10.60
C LEU A 384 18.72 6.91 11.54
N GLN A 385 18.46 6.82 12.84
CA GLN A 385 19.51 6.40 13.76
C GLN A 385 19.88 5.00 13.33
N ILE A 386 20.92 4.91 12.49
CA ILE A 386 21.70 3.70 12.35
C ILE A 386 22.28 3.54 13.74
N SER A 387 21.55 2.84 14.62
CA SER A 387 22.24 2.23 15.73
C SER A 387 23.26 1.34 15.04
N GLU A 388 24.53 1.73 15.10
CA GLU A 388 25.65 0.80 15.13
C GLU A 388 25.38 -0.17 16.28
N LYS A 389 24.37 -1.02 16.14
CA LYS A 389 24.52 -2.38 16.58
C LYS A 389 25.45 -2.99 15.55
N GLU A 390 26.72 -2.62 15.66
CA GLU A 390 27.81 -3.55 15.44
C GLU A 390 27.50 -4.75 16.32
N THR A 391 26.68 -5.66 15.81
CA THR A 391 26.73 -7.03 16.27
C THR A 391 27.72 -7.69 15.35
N GLU A 392 29.01 -7.30 15.47
CA GLU A 392 30.06 -8.27 15.21
C GLU A 392 29.73 -9.45 16.13
N GLN A 393 29.14 -10.48 15.56
CA GLN A 393 28.80 -11.69 16.30
C GLN A 393 29.96 -12.64 16.14
N ASN A 394 30.36 -13.26 17.25
CA ASN A 394 31.30 -14.36 17.17
C ASN A 394 30.66 -15.47 16.31
N ILE A 395 31.41 -16.01 15.34
CA ILE A 395 30.92 -17.07 14.45
C ILE A 395 30.44 -18.32 15.21
N PHE A 396 30.93 -18.55 16.43
CA PHE A 396 30.51 -19.66 17.29
C PHE A 396 29.21 -19.40 18.05
N GLU A 397 28.75 -18.14 18.10
CA GLU A 397 27.56 -17.70 18.86
C GLU A 397 26.45 -17.17 17.95
N CYS A 398 26.69 -17.10 16.64
CA CYS A 398 25.72 -16.56 15.68
C CYS A 398 24.70 -17.61 15.21
N ASP A 399 23.45 -17.17 15.01
CA ASP A 399 22.42 -18.00 14.35
C ASP A 399 22.83 -18.34 12.90
N PRO A 400 22.43 -19.51 12.37
CA PRO A 400 22.79 -19.95 11.01
C PRO A 400 22.63 -18.85 9.95
N PRO A 401 23.59 -18.72 9.01
CA PRO A 401 23.65 -17.61 8.05
C PRO A 401 22.61 -17.69 6.91
N THR A 402 21.69 -18.64 6.94
CA THR A 402 20.71 -18.88 5.88
C THR A 402 19.89 -17.63 5.59
N ASN A 403 19.92 -17.13 4.35
CA ASN A 403 19.29 -15.89 3.88
C ASN A 403 19.83 -14.59 4.52
N LYS A 404 21.04 -14.61 5.10
CA LYS A 404 21.75 -13.42 5.56
C LYS A 404 22.88 -13.07 4.59
N ASN A 405 23.11 -11.77 4.38
CA ASN A 405 24.29 -11.27 3.68
C ASN A 405 25.38 -10.95 4.71
N LEU A 406 26.62 -11.31 4.39
CA LEU A 406 27.80 -10.89 5.15
C LEU A 406 28.33 -9.61 4.52
N ASP A 407 28.74 -8.63 5.34
CA ASP A 407 29.40 -7.41 4.84
C ASP A 407 30.93 -7.53 4.95
N TYR A 408 31.41 -8.09 6.07
CA TYR A 408 32.80 -8.37 6.35
C TYR A 408 32.96 -9.45 7.41
N TYR A 409 34.16 -10.00 7.54
CA TYR A 409 34.56 -10.81 8.68
C TYR A 409 35.93 -10.33 9.21
N ILE A 410 36.23 -10.67 10.45
CA ILE A 410 37.54 -10.42 11.06
C ILE A 410 38.18 -11.78 11.36
N PHE A 411 39.39 -12.00 10.84
CA PHE A 411 40.17 -13.19 11.10
C PHE A 411 41.63 -12.79 11.30
N LEU A 412 42.25 -13.27 12.39
CA LEU A 412 43.61 -12.87 12.80
C LEU A 412 43.80 -11.35 12.88
N ASP A 413 42.81 -10.66 13.46
CA ASP A 413 42.75 -9.19 13.58
C ASP A 413 42.73 -8.42 12.25
N GLU A 414 42.57 -9.11 11.11
CA GLU A 414 42.39 -8.49 9.80
C GLU A 414 40.92 -8.49 9.38
N LYS A 415 40.42 -7.31 9.01
CA LYS A 415 39.05 -7.11 8.49
C LYS A 415 39.02 -7.31 6.98
N LYS A 416 38.26 -8.32 6.52
CA LYS A 416 38.12 -8.68 5.11
C LYS A 416 36.68 -8.46 4.63
N LEU A 417 36.52 -7.69 3.56
CA LEU A 417 35.21 -7.36 2.96
C LEU A 417 34.76 -8.49 2.04
N VAL A 418 33.64 -9.14 2.38
CA VAL A 418 33.12 -10.29 1.62
C VAL A 418 31.60 -10.25 1.66
N ASN A 419 30.96 -10.47 0.51
CA ASN A 419 29.51 -10.39 0.33
C ASN A 419 28.77 -11.74 0.47
N SER A 420 29.48 -12.82 0.77
CA SER A 420 28.95 -14.18 0.88
C SER A 420 29.65 -14.97 1.98
N VAL A 421 28.86 -15.65 2.81
CA VAL A 421 29.38 -16.50 3.89
C VAL A 421 30.17 -17.70 3.32
N THR A 422 29.79 -18.21 2.15
CA THR A 422 30.55 -19.26 1.47
C THR A 422 31.97 -18.80 1.12
N GLN A 423 32.08 -17.57 0.62
CA GLN A 423 33.37 -16.98 0.26
C GLN A 423 34.25 -16.75 1.51
N MET A 424 33.65 -16.30 2.61
CA MET A 424 34.34 -16.21 3.91
C MET A 424 34.93 -17.57 4.34
N TYR A 425 34.14 -18.65 4.30
CA TYR A 425 34.64 -19.98 4.68
C TYR A 425 35.82 -20.43 3.79
N ILE A 426 35.76 -20.20 2.48
CA ILE A 426 36.85 -20.57 1.56
C ILE A 426 38.13 -19.81 1.91
N GLU A 427 38.04 -18.51 2.17
CA GLU A 427 39.21 -17.69 2.50
C GLU A 427 39.80 -18.07 3.86
N VAL A 428 38.97 -18.21 4.90
CA VAL A 428 39.43 -18.60 6.25
C VAL A 428 40.10 -19.98 6.21
N LEU A 429 39.52 -20.95 5.49
CA LEU A 429 40.12 -22.28 5.33
C LEU A 429 41.44 -22.22 4.55
N SER A 430 41.52 -21.37 3.54
CA SER A 430 42.77 -21.17 2.77
C SER A 430 43.86 -20.54 3.63
N ASP A 431 43.52 -19.55 4.45
CA ASP A 431 44.45 -18.90 5.38
C ASP A 431 44.92 -19.89 6.45
N LEU A 432 44.00 -20.65 7.06
CA LEU A 432 44.32 -21.69 8.03
C LEU A 432 45.19 -22.80 7.43
N PHE A 433 44.90 -23.23 6.20
CA PHE A 433 45.72 -24.20 5.48
C PHE A 433 47.13 -23.65 5.25
N THR A 434 47.26 -22.38 4.87
CA THR A 434 48.56 -21.72 4.67
C THR A 434 49.35 -21.65 5.98
N LEU A 435 48.69 -21.36 7.10
CA LEU A 435 49.30 -21.26 8.42
C LEU A 435 49.79 -22.59 8.96
N ASN A 436 49.00 -23.65 8.80
CA ASN A 436 49.38 -24.98 9.26
C ASN A 436 48.75 -26.10 8.40
N PRO A 437 49.38 -26.45 7.27
CA PRO A 437 48.87 -27.50 6.39
C PRO A 437 48.72 -28.87 7.08
N LYS A 438 49.53 -29.14 8.12
CA LYS A 438 49.55 -30.43 8.82
C LYS A 438 48.27 -30.71 9.62
N LEU A 439 47.50 -29.68 9.97
CA LEU A 439 46.21 -29.84 10.65
C LEU A 439 45.10 -30.31 9.70
N PHE A 440 45.26 -30.06 8.40
CA PHE A 440 44.28 -30.43 7.36
C PHE A 440 44.60 -31.78 6.71
N ILE A 441 45.87 -32.20 6.77
CA ILE A 441 46.36 -33.41 6.13
C ILE A 441 46.56 -34.49 7.19
N HIS A 442 45.50 -35.22 7.52
CA HIS A 442 45.59 -36.45 8.31
C HIS A 442 45.67 -37.73 7.45
N GLN A 443 45.50 -37.61 6.13
CA GLN A 443 45.69 -38.66 5.13
C GLN A 443 46.28 -38.06 3.85
N ASP A 444 47.14 -38.81 3.16
CA ASP A 444 47.93 -38.36 1.98
C ASP A 444 47.11 -38.07 0.70
N TYR A 445 45.78 -37.93 0.79
CA TYR A 445 44.91 -37.66 -0.36
C TYR A 445 43.62 -36.95 0.04
N ILE A 446 43.26 -35.92 -0.74
CA ILE A 446 41.95 -35.27 -0.71
C ILE A 446 41.09 -35.92 -1.79
N LEU A 447 40.00 -36.60 -1.38
CA LEU A 447 39.02 -37.13 -2.32
C LEU A 447 38.03 -36.02 -2.68
N VAL A 448 37.96 -35.65 -3.96
CA VAL A 448 36.94 -34.75 -4.49
C VAL A 448 35.98 -35.57 -5.35
N ASP A 449 34.77 -35.79 -4.85
CA ASP A 449 33.68 -36.37 -5.64
C ASP A 449 32.98 -35.23 -6.42
N LYS A 450 32.81 -35.41 -7.73
CA LYS A 450 32.14 -34.43 -8.60
C LYS A 450 30.62 -34.58 -8.61
N ASP A 451 30.07 -35.64 -8.01
CA ASP A 451 28.64 -35.93 -8.02
C ASP A 451 28.04 -35.93 -6.62
N ILE A 452 27.96 -34.76 -5.98
CA ILE A 452 27.19 -34.61 -4.74
C ILE A 452 26.24 -33.41 -4.82
N LYS A 453 25.04 -33.70 -5.32
CA LYS A 453 23.81 -33.02 -4.87
C LYS A 453 23.56 -33.41 -3.40
N LYS A 454 24.24 -32.75 -2.47
CA LYS A 454 23.99 -32.64 -1.01
C LYS A 454 25.30 -32.67 -0.20
N PHE A 455 25.79 -31.52 0.19
CA PHE A 455 26.10 -31.23 1.58
C PHE A 455 25.86 -29.74 1.83
#